data_AF-D7GWF3-F1
#
_entry.id   AF-D7GWF3-F1
#
_cell.length_a   1.000
_cell.length_b   1.000
_cell.length_c   1.000
_cell.angle_alpha   90.00
_cell.angle_beta   90.00
_cell.angle_gamma   90.00
#
_symmetry.space_group_name_H-M   'P 1'
#
loop_
_entity.id
_entity.type
_entity.pdbx_description
1 polymer ?
#
loop_
_entity_poly.entity_id
_entity_poly.type
_entity_poly.pdbx_seq_one_letter_code
_entity_poly.pdbx_strand_id
1 'polypeptide(L)'
;MYKVLKIGNKEYKFEYSLEASLYDQGIESLLDFLGNTAGAVNMDKVTDGMNTVDKKEAVGAIMNKLKSTITNIPRTAITLFYMGLLEHHGEDGDGTVTSFGDAKRLAKQYYIDHAEDGTDTPVDLINLCLEQMGEDGFFKRTGLEKVFSGAQKTEESSATPNRAQRRANKKASGK
;
A
#
# COMPACT_ATOMS: atom_id res chain seq x y z
N MET A 1 -15.49 -7.47 -6.17
CA MET A 1 -15.95 -7.86 -7.52
C MET A 1 -14.67 -8.28 -8.18
N TYR A 2 -14.47 -9.57 -8.39
CA TYR A 2 -13.16 -10.04 -8.87
C TYR A 2 -12.91 -9.63 -10.33
N LYS A 3 -11.66 -9.34 -10.63
CA LYS A 3 -11.15 -9.23 -12.00
C LYS A 3 -10.70 -10.60 -12.49
N VAL A 4 -10.79 -10.84 -13.79
CA VAL A 4 -10.28 -12.06 -14.42
C VAL A 4 -9.02 -11.72 -15.19
N LEU A 5 -7.90 -12.34 -14.81
CA LEU A 5 -6.62 -12.19 -15.47
C LEU A 5 -6.37 -13.40 -16.37
N LYS A 6 -6.13 -13.16 -17.65
CA LYS A 6 -5.71 -14.20 -18.57
C LYS A 6 -4.20 -14.32 -18.51
N ILE A 7 -3.71 -15.50 -18.10
CA ILE A 7 -2.27 -15.78 -17.96
C ILE A 7 -1.99 -17.13 -18.63
N GLY A 8 -1.25 -17.07 -19.73
CA GLY A 8 -1.11 -18.14 -20.71
C GLY A 8 -2.48 -18.58 -21.23
N ASN A 9 -2.77 -19.87 -21.05
CA ASN A 9 -4.02 -20.49 -21.51
C ASN A 9 -5.05 -20.64 -20.39
N LYS A 10 -4.91 -19.91 -19.27
CA LYS A 10 -5.78 -20.02 -18.10
C LYS A 10 -6.30 -18.65 -17.67
N GLU A 11 -7.43 -18.68 -16.99
CA GLU A 11 -8.04 -17.53 -16.34
C GLU A 11 -7.87 -17.64 -14.83
N TYR A 12 -7.45 -16.55 -14.19
CA TYR A 12 -7.28 -16.44 -12.75
C TYR A 12 -8.21 -15.35 -12.22
N LYS A 13 -8.96 -15.66 -11.17
CA LYS A 13 -9.75 -14.66 -10.45
C LYS A 13 -8.83 -13.90 -9.52
N PHE A 14 -8.95 -12.59 -9.55
CA PHE A 14 -8.07 -11.67 -8.85
C PHE A 14 -8.92 -10.71 -8.02
N GLU A 15 -8.80 -10.81 -6.69
CA GLU A 15 -9.67 -10.10 -5.75
C GLU A 15 -8.98 -9.87 -4.39
N TYR A 16 -9.18 -8.68 -3.83
CA TYR A 16 -8.68 -8.31 -2.51
C TYR A 16 -9.80 -8.40 -1.45
N SER A 17 -10.00 -9.61 -0.94
CA SER A 17 -11.08 -9.98 -0.01
C SER A 17 -10.53 -10.33 1.40
N LEU A 18 -11.01 -11.41 2.01
CA LEU A 18 -10.67 -11.87 3.34
C LEU A 18 -9.25 -12.43 3.38
N GLU A 19 -8.94 -13.36 2.49
CA GLU A 19 -7.62 -14.02 2.48
C GLU A 19 -6.50 -13.00 2.24
N ALA A 20 -6.73 -12.08 1.31
CA ALA A 20 -5.85 -10.93 1.07
C ALA A 20 -5.64 -10.08 2.33
N SER A 21 -6.69 -9.86 3.14
CA SER A 21 -6.61 -9.02 4.34
C SER A 21 -5.90 -9.67 5.52
N LEU A 22 -5.76 -10.99 5.49
CA LEU A 22 -5.06 -11.78 6.51
C LEU A 22 -3.58 -11.99 6.18
N TYR A 23 -3.16 -11.66 4.96
CA TYR A 23 -1.78 -11.80 4.52
C TYR A 23 -0.90 -10.63 4.98
N ASP A 24 -0.36 -10.75 6.20
CA ASP A 24 0.48 -9.78 6.89
C ASP A 24 1.62 -9.22 6.03
N GLN A 25 2.40 -10.08 5.37
CA GLN A 25 3.53 -9.69 4.53
C GLN A 25 3.10 -8.79 3.35
N GLY A 26 1.89 -9.00 2.83
CA GLY A 26 1.33 -8.17 1.76
C GLY A 26 0.89 -6.80 2.27
N ILE A 27 0.26 -6.74 3.45
CA ILE A 27 -0.10 -5.47 4.09
C ILE A 27 1.14 -4.65 4.44
N GLU A 28 2.18 -5.28 5.01
CA GLU A 28 3.45 -4.62 5.31
C GLU A 28 4.11 -4.08 4.05
N SER A 29 4.19 -4.90 2.99
CA SER A 29 4.76 -4.49 1.71
C SER A 29 4.01 -3.31 1.07
N LEU A 30 2.68 -3.29 1.18
CA LEU A 30 1.84 -2.20 0.71
C LEU A 30 2.12 -0.90 1.48
N LEU A 31 2.15 -0.98 2.82
CA LEU A 31 2.40 0.16 3.69
C LEU A 31 3.79 0.76 3.47
N ASP A 32 4.82 -0.08 3.38
CA ASP A 32 6.19 0.35 3.10
C ASP A 32 6.28 1.03 1.74
N PHE A 33 5.65 0.46 0.72
CA PHE A 33 5.62 1.05 -0.62
C PHE A 33 4.96 2.43 -0.61
N LEU A 34 3.74 2.56 -0.07
CA LEU A 34 2.99 3.82 -0.01
C LEU A 34 3.68 4.87 0.87
N GLY A 35 4.15 4.49 2.06
CA GLY A 35 4.80 5.40 3.00
C GLY A 35 6.12 5.95 2.47
N ASN A 36 6.96 5.09 1.90
CA ASN A 36 8.27 5.51 1.38
C ASN A 36 8.14 6.36 0.11
N THR A 37 7.17 6.07 -0.76
CA THR A 37 6.89 6.89 -1.94
C THR A 37 6.29 8.24 -1.56
N ALA A 38 5.33 8.28 -0.63
CA ALA A 38 4.73 9.53 -0.16
C ALA A 38 5.75 10.49 0.47
N GLY A 39 6.70 9.96 1.25
CA GLY A 39 7.78 10.76 1.84
C GLY A 39 8.70 11.40 0.80
N ALA A 40 9.00 10.68 -0.29
CA ALA A 40 9.80 11.21 -1.39
C ALA A 40 9.05 12.30 -2.18
N VAL A 41 7.76 12.08 -2.48
CA VAL A 41 6.94 13.03 -3.24
C VAL A 41 6.64 14.31 -2.44
N ASN A 42 6.57 14.22 -1.11
CA ASN A 42 6.29 15.36 -0.23
C ASN A 42 7.54 15.87 0.53
N MET A 43 8.74 15.58 0.03
CA MET A 43 10.00 15.91 0.72
C MET A 43 10.12 17.39 1.11
N ASP A 44 9.67 18.30 0.25
CA ASP A 44 9.69 19.74 0.53
C ASP A 44 8.78 20.11 1.71
N LYS A 45 7.60 19.51 1.81
CA LYS A 45 6.68 19.72 2.93
C LYS A 45 7.20 19.11 4.23
N VAL A 46 7.78 17.91 4.14
CA VAL A 46 8.34 17.20 5.30
C VAL A 46 9.53 17.95 5.88
N THR A 47 10.29 18.67 5.05
CA THR A 47 11.48 19.41 5.49
C THR A 47 11.25 20.90 5.70
N ASP A 48 10.00 21.37 5.63
CA ASP A 48 9.66 22.76 5.85
C ASP A 48 9.90 23.17 7.31
N GLY A 49 10.43 24.38 7.52
CA GLY A 49 10.77 24.92 8.84
C GLY A 49 11.95 24.25 9.57
N MET A 50 12.59 23.22 8.99
CA MET A 50 13.76 22.57 9.59
C MET A 50 15.03 23.42 9.46
N ASN A 51 15.92 23.33 10.45
CA ASN A 51 17.27 23.86 10.30
C ASN A 51 18.08 23.01 9.30
N THR A 52 19.24 23.51 8.89
CA THR A 52 20.05 22.90 7.83
C THR A 52 20.58 21.51 8.17
N VAL A 53 20.86 21.22 9.44
CA VAL A 53 21.37 19.92 9.90
C VAL A 53 20.24 18.90 9.87
N ASP A 54 19.12 19.21 10.54
CA ASP A 54 17.94 18.33 10.62
C ASP A 54 17.36 18.06 9.23
N LYS A 55 17.31 19.08 8.36
CA LYS A 55 16.88 18.93 6.97
C LYS A 55 17.75 17.92 6.21
N LYS A 56 19.07 18.00 6.36
CA LYS A 56 20.00 17.10 5.66
C LYS A 56 19.83 15.66 6.14
N GLU A 57 19.63 15.45 7.45
CA GLU A 57 19.34 14.13 8.02
C GLU A 57 17.99 13.58 7.53
N ALA A 58 16.94 14.40 7.54
CA ALA A 58 15.61 14.03 7.06
C ALA A 58 15.63 13.64 5.57
N VAL A 59 16.26 14.46 4.71
CA VAL A 59 16.45 14.13 3.28
C VAL A 59 17.24 12.83 3.13
N GLY A 60 18.33 12.64 3.88
CA GLY A 60 19.10 11.41 3.85
C GLY A 60 18.27 10.17 4.21
N ALA A 61 17.44 10.26 5.25
CA ALA A 61 16.53 9.19 5.65
C ALA A 61 15.47 8.88 4.58
N ILE A 62 14.85 9.91 4.00
CA ILE A 62 13.87 9.76 2.91
C ILE A 62 14.51 9.09 1.69
N MET A 63 15.71 9.53 1.29
CA MET A 63 16.42 8.96 0.14
C MET A 63 16.85 7.50 0.39
N ASN A 64 17.26 7.15 1.60
CA ASN A 64 17.57 5.76 1.95
C ASN A 64 16.34 4.86 1.89
N LYS A 65 15.19 5.35 2.36
CA LYS A 65 13.90 4.64 2.25
C LYS A 65 13.47 4.49 0.80
N LEU A 66 13.56 5.56 0.00
CA LEU A 66 13.26 5.51 -1.43
C LEU A 66 14.15 4.52 -2.17
N LYS A 67 15.46 4.49 -1.87
CA LYS A 67 16.38 3.51 -2.44
C LYS A 67 15.94 2.08 -2.11
N SER A 68 15.57 1.82 -0.86
CA SER A 68 15.03 0.52 -0.44
C SER A 68 13.77 0.15 -1.24
N THR A 69 12.83 1.09 -1.39
CA THR A 69 11.63 0.88 -2.20
C THR A 69 11.97 0.52 -3.64
N ILE A 70 12.83 1.31 -4.31
CA ILE A 70 13.23 1.06 -5.71
C ILE A 70 13.85 -0.33 -5.87
N THR A 71 14.73 -0.74 -4.94
CA THR A 71 15.35 -2.07 -4.99
C THR A 71 14.37 -3.21 -4.75
N ASN A 72 13.23 -2.94 -4.11
CA ASN A 72 12.24 -3.94 -3.74
C ASN A 72 11.00 -3.96 -4.64
N ILE A 73 10.84 -3.03 -5.60
CA ILE A 73 9.67 -2.97 -6.49
C ILE A 73 9.27 -4.34 -7.06
N PRO A 74 10.18 -5.16 -7.63
CA PRO A 74 9.79 -6.46 -8.17
C PRO A 74 9.24 -7.42 -7.13
N ARG A 75 9.80 -7.39 -5.91
CA ARG A 75 9.32 -8.23 -4.81
C ARG A 75 7.97 -7.74 -4.32
N THR A 76 7.80 -6.43 -4.11
CA THR A 76 6.52 -5.82 -3.73
C THR A 76 5.44 -6.17 -4.75
N ALA A 77 5.71 -6.02 -6.05
CA ALA A 77 4.77 -6.35 -7.12
C ALA A 77 4.25 -7.79 -7.01
N ILE A 78 5.17 -8.76 -6.87
CA ILE A 78 4.79 -10.18 -6.76
C ILE A 78 4.08 -10.46 -5.42
N THR A 79 4.48 -9.81 -4.32
CA THR A 79 3.81 -9.98 -3.02
C THR A 79 2.36 -9.50 -3.08
N LEU A 80 2.11 -8.32 -3.66
CA LEU A 80 0.75 -7.79 -3.80
C LEU A 80 -0.06 -8.64 -4.78
N PHE A 81 0.54 -9.02 -5.90
CA PHE A 81 -0.08 -9.94 -6.85
C PHE A 81 -0.45 -11.29 -6.22
N TYR A 82 0.43 -11.85 -5.39
CA TYR A 82 0.11 -13.07 -4.64
C TYR A 82 -1.10 -12.84 -3.74
N MET A 83 -1.11 -11.73 -3.00
CA MET A 83 -2.20 -11.38 -2.09
C MET A 83 -3.56 -11.32 -2.80
N GLY A 84 -3.63 -10.76 -4.00
CA GLY A 84 -4.87 -10.72 -4.80
C GLY A 84 -5.32 -12.06 -5.40
N LEU A 85 -4.48 -13.10 -5.37
CA LEU A 85 -4.83 -14.44 -5.85
C LEU A 85 -5.34 -15.37 -4.74
N LEU A 86 -5.03 -15.06 -3.48
CA LEU A 86 -5.26 -15.96 -2.35
C LEU A 86 -6.73 -16.39 -2.17
N GLU A 87 -7.68 -15.46 -2.37
CA GLU A 87 -9.09 -15.73 -2.12
C GLU A 87 -9.64 -16.89 -2.98
N HIS A 88 -9.20 -16.98 -4.24
CA HIS A 88 -9.72 -17.96 -5.19
C HIS A 88 -8.74 -19.10 -5.46
N HIS A 89 -7.45 -18.88 -5.21
CA HIS A 89 -6.39 -19.81 -5.60
C HIS A 89 -5.47 -20.25 -4.46
N GLY A 90 -5.64 -19.68 -3.26
CA GLY A 90 -4.92 -20.05 -2.04
C GLY A 90 -5.39 -21.37 -1.43
N GLU A 91 -4.98 -21.61 -0.19
CA GLU A 91 -5.31 -22.86 0.53
C GLU A 91 -6.82 -23.09 0.68
N ASP A 92 -7.58 -22.03 0.91
CA ASP A 92 -9.06 -22.06 1.01
C ASP A 92 -9.78 -21.89 -0.35
N GLY A 93 -9.01 -21.78 -1.44
CA GLY A 93 -9.51 -21.67 -2.82
C GLY A 93 -9.35 -22.97 -3.61
N ASP A 94 -8.85 -22.87 -4.85
CA ASP A 94 -8.55 -24.04 -5.69
C ASP A 94 -7.15 -24.67 -5.46
N GLY A 95 -6.35 -24.08 -4.57
CA GLY A 95 -5.02 -24.57 -4.19
C GLY A 95 -3.96 -24.46 -5.28
N THR A 96 -4.18 -23.72 -6.36
CA THR A 96 -3.21 -23.57 -7.46
C THR A 96 -2.11 -22.55 -7.18
N VAL A 97 -2.28 -21.67 -6.18
CA VAL A 97 -1.33 -20.63 -5.77
C VAL A 97 -1.22 -20.60 -4.25
N THR A 98 -0.32 -21.42 -3.69
CA THR A 98 -0.13 -21.56 -2.23
C THR A 98 1.22 -21.02 -1.75
N SER A 99 2.00 -20.40 -2.65
CA SER A 99 3.28 -19.83 -2.33
C SER A 99 3.63 -18.60 -3.17
N PHE A 100 4.54 -17.77 -2.64
CA PHE A 100 5.20 -16.72 -3.43
C PHE A 100 5.86 -17.28 -4.71
N GLY A 101 6.33 -18.52 -4.67
CA GLY A 101 6.93 -19.19 -5.83
C GLY A 101 5.94 -19.40 -6.97
N ASP A 102 4.69 -19.74 -6.66
CA ASP A 102 3.60 -19.88 -7.63
C ASP A 102 3.22 -18.54 -8.22
N ALA A 103 3.00 -17.54 -7.37
CA ALA A 103 2.69 -16.18 -7.81
C ALA A 103 3.80 -15.60 -8.69
N LYS A 104 5.08 -15.85 -8.36
CA LYS A 104 6.22 -15.43 -9.20
C LYS A 104 6.19 -16.08 -10.59
N ARG A 105 5.83 -17.37 -10.69
CA ARG A 105 5.71 -18.05 -11.98
C ARG A 105 4.58 -17.45 -12.82
N LEU A 106 3.45 -17.14 -12.20
CA LEU A 106 2.33 -16.48 -12.85
C LEU A 106 2.68 -15.05 -13.28
N ALA A 107 3.30 -14.26 -12.42
CA ALA A 107 3.76 -12.91 -12.76
C ALA A 107 4.74 -12.92 -13.94
N LYS A 108 5.67 -13.89 -13.97
CA LYS A 108 6.57 -14.07 -15.13
C LYS A 108 5.79 -14.30 -16.43
N GLN A 109 4.79 -15.17 -16.40
CA GLN A 109 3.98 -15.45 -17.59
C GLN A 109 3.12 -14.23 -17.96
N TYR A 110 2.54 -13.54 -16.97
CA TYR A 110 1.79 -12.31 -17.16
C TYR A 110 2.61 -11.26 -17.92
N TYR A 111 3.86 -11.02 -17.52
CA TYR A 111 4.76 -10.09 -18.22
C TYR A 111 5.05 -10.50 -19.67
N ILE A 112 5.19 -11.81 -19.93
CA ILE A 112 5.38 -12.30 -21.30
C ILE A 112 4.13 -12.02 -22.15
N ASP A 113 2.94 -12.27 -21.58
CA ASP A 113 1.67 -12.13 -22.30
C ASP A 113 1.32 -10.65 -22.59
N HIS A 114 1.86 -9.72 -21.80
CA HIS A 114 1.58 -8.28 -21.87
C HIS A 114 2.77 -7.46 -22.41
N ALA A 115 3.81 -8.12 -22.91
CA ALA A 115 4.99 -7.44 -23.47
C ALA A 115 4.66 -6.53 -24.68
N GLU A 116 3.59 -6.85 -25.42
CA GLU A 116 3.17 -6.07 -26.59
C GLU A 116 2.27 -4.87 -26.26
N ASP A 117 1.58 -4.89 -25.11
CA ASP A 117 0.69 -3.79 -24.69
C ASP A 117 1.36 -2.79 -23.74
N GLY A 118 2.60 -3.07 -23.32
CA GLY A 118 3.43 -2.18 -22.51
C GLY A 118 3.08 -2.17 -21.02
N THR A 119 2.33 -3.16 -20.53
CA THR A 119 1.99 -3.34 -19.11
C THR A 119 2.77 -4.48 -18.45
N ASP A 120 4.00 -4.72 -18.93
CA ASP A 120 4.85 -5.86 -18.58
C ASP A 120 5.88 -5.56 -17.47
N THR A 121 5.79 -4.41 -16.80
CA THR A 121 6.74 -4.06 -15.72
C THR A 121 6.21 -4.36 -14.32
N PRO A 122 7.09 -4.51 -13.32
CA PRO A 122 6.70 -4.60 -11.93
C PRO A 122 5.87 -3.41 -11.42
N VAL A 123 6.09 -2.20 -11.96
CA VAL A 123 5.31 -1.02 -11.56
C VAL A 123 3.89 -1.12 -12.11
N ASP A 124 3.71 -1.60 -13.34
CA ASP A 124 2.39 -1.81 -13.94
C ASP A 124 1.60 -2.87 -13.17
N LEU A 125 2.27 -3.94 -12.72
CA LEU A 125 1.64 -4.94 -11.87
C LEU A 125 1.22 -4.37 -10.50
N ILE A 126 2.02 -3.48 -9.90
CA ILE A 126 1.62 -2.76 -8.68
C ILE A 126 0.39 -1.88 -8.96
N ASN A 127 0.37 -1.16 -10.07
CA ASN A 127 -0.78 -0.32 -10.44
C ASN A 127 -2.06 -1.16 -10.60
N LEU A 128 -1.98 -2.29 -11.30
CA LEU A 128 -3.08 -3.26 -11.41
C LEU A 128 -3.57 -3.71 -10.02
N CYS A 129 -2.65 -3.98 -9.11
CA CYS A 129 -2.97 -4.38 -7.73
C CYS A 129 -3.69 -3.25 -6.98
N LEU A 130 -3.19 -2.03 -7.04
CA LEU A 130 -3.75 -0.87 -6.34
C LEU A 130 -5.14 -0.49 -6.87
N GLU A 131 -5.33 -0.54 -8.20
CA GLU A 131 -6.63 -0.34 -8.84
C GLU A 131 -7.64 -1.38 -8.34
N GLN A 132 -7.28 -2.66 -8.39
CA GLN A 132 -8.16 -3.73 -7.93
C GLN A 132 -8.48 -3.62 -6.42
N MET A 133 -7.50 -3.28 -5.57
CA MET A 133 -7.74 -3.01 -4.15
C MET A 133 -8.76 -1.89 -3.93
N GLY A 134 -8.71 -0.84 -4.77
CA GLY A 134 -9.68 0.25 -4.76
C GLY A 134 -11.09 -0.23 -5.12
N GLU A 135 -11.21 -0.97 -6.21
CA GLU A 135 -12.48 -1.55 -6.69
C GLU A 135 -13.12 -2.52 -5.68
N ASP A 136 -12.30 -3.31 -4.98
CA ASP A 136 -12.76 -4.28 -3.98
C ASP A 136 -13.04 -3.66 -2.60
N GLY A 137 -12.77 -2.36 -2.43
CA GLY A 137 -12.91 -1.68 -1.14
C GLY A 137 -11.94 -2.21 -0.07
N PHE A 138 -10.77 -2.70 -0.50
CA PHE A 138 -9.79 -3.34 0.38
C PHE A 138 -9.25 -2.39 1.44
N PHE A 139 -8.98 -1.13 1.10
CA PHE A 139 -8.50 -0.11 2.05
C PHE A 139 -9.50 0.15 3.19
N LYS A 140 -10.81 0.08 2.90
CA LYS A 140 -11.85 0.18 3.91
C LYS A 140 -11.88 -1.06 4.79
N ARG A 141 -11.80 -2.24 4.20
CA ARG A 141 -11.80 -3.55 4.87
C ARG A 141 -10.67 -3.68 5.88
N THR A 142 -9.45 -3.34 5.45
CA THR A 142 -8.23 -3.39 6.27
C THR A 142 -8.12 -2.23 7.28
N GLY A 143 -9.02 -1.26 7.21
CA GLY A 143 -8.97 -0.05 8.05
C GLY A 143 -7.92 0.97 7.63
N LEU A 144 -7.15 0.71 6.57
CA LEU A 144 -6.12 1.61 6.03
C LEU A 144 -6.69 2.98 5.65
N GLU A 145 -7.90 3.04 5.12
CA GLU A 145 -8.57 4.30 4.79
C GLU A 145 -8.69 5.24 6.02
N LYS A 146 -8.95 4.67 7.21
CA LYS A 146 -9.01 5.43 8.46
C LYS A 146 -7.63 5.86 8.94
N VAL A 147 -6.61 5.05 8.71
CA VAL A 147 -5.22 5.38 9.04
C VAL A 147 -4.76 6.57 8.19
N PHE A 148 -4.98 6.52 6.88
CA PHE A 148 -4.59 7.59 5.96
C PHE A 148 -5.37 8.89 6.21
N SER A 149 -6.68 8.82 6.44
CA SER A 149 -7.50 10.00 6.76
C SER A 149 -7.26 10.54 8.18
N GLY A 150 -6.93 9.68 9.14
CA GLY A 150 -6.54 10.06 10.49
C GLY A 150 -5.20 10.78 10.52
N ALA A 151 -4.22 10.33 9.73
CA ALA A 151 -2.94 11.02 9.55
C ALA A 151 -3.14 12.46 9.03
N GLN A 152 -3.98 12.65 8.00
CA GLN A 152 -4.32 13.99 7.48
C GLN A 152 -5.00 14.89 8.54
N LYS A 153 -5.94 14.34 9.32
CA LYS A 153 -6.62 15.12 10.37
C LYS A 153 -5.69 15.52 11.51
N THR A 154 -4.62 14.77 11.76
CA THR A 154 -3.66 15.09 12.82
C THR A 154 -2.79 16.29 12.44
N GLU A 155 -2.54 16.49 11.14
CA GLU A 155 -1.85 17.68 10.61
C GLU A 155 -2.73 18.95 10.69
N GLU A 156 -4.03 18.84 10.44
CA GLU A 156 -4.97 19.99 10.55
C GLU A 156 -5.38 20.33 12.00
N SER A 157 -5.29 19.37 12.93
CA SER A 157 -5.82 19.53 14.30
C SER A 157 -4.83 20.01 15.36
N SER A 158 -3.62 20.44 14.98
CA SER A 158 -2.72 21.17 15.87
C SER A 158 -3.30 22.50 16.39
N ALA A 159 -4.48 22.91 15.92
CA ALA A 159 -5.23 24.08 16.39
C ALA A 159 -6.51 23.77 17.19
N THR A 160 -6.76 22.55 17.69
CA THR A 160 -7.91 22.32 18.61
C THR A 160 -7.51 21.74 19.97
N PRO A 161 -7.81 22.44 21.08
CA PRO A 161 -7.44 21.99 22.42
C PRO A 161 -8.11 20.65 22.74
N ASN A 162 -7.32 19.71 23.25
CA ASN A 162 -7.80 18.37 23.58
C ASN A 162 -8.93 18.45 24.62
N ARG A 163 -9.77 17.41 24.71
CA ARG A 163 -10.97 17.32 25.57
C ARG A 163 -10.72 17.72 27.03
N ALA A 164 -9.50 17.49 27.54
CA ALA A 164 -9.06 17.94 28.86
C ALA A 164 -9.01 19.48 28.99
N GLN A 165 -8.47 20.19 28.00
CA GLN A 165 -8.43 21.65 27.95
C GLN A 165 -9.83 22.26 27.73
N ARG A 166 -10.71 21.62 26.93
CA ARG A 166 -12.12 22.06 26.80
C ARG A 166 -12.89 21.97 28.12
N ARG A 167 -12.59 20.97 28.96
CA ARG A 167 -13.20 20.83 30.29
C ARG A 167 -12.65 21.84 31.30
N ALA A 168 -11.37 22.21 31.19
CA ALA A 168 -10.77 23.24 32.02
C ALA A 168 -11.32 24.64 31.71
N ASN A 169 -11.43 25.02 30.43
CA ASN A 169 -11.96 26.33 30.02
C ASN A 169 -13.44 26.50 30.36
N LYS A 170 -14.24 25.42 30.33
CA LYS A 170 -15.65 25.46 30.74
C LYS A 170 -15.84 25.66 32.25
N LYS A 171 -14.85 25.29 33.07
CA LYS A 171 -14.83 25.57 34.52
C LYS A 171 -14.35 27.00 34.84
N ALA A 172 -13.47 27.56 34.02
CA ALA A 172 -12.96 28.92 34.21
C ALA A 172 -13.97 30.03 33.80
N SER A 173 -14.85 29.76 32.83
CA SER A 173 -15.86 30.71 32.33
C SER A 173 -17.14 30.77 33.19
N GLY A 174 -17.22 30.03 34.29
CA GLY A 174 -18.41 29.90 35.13
C GLY A 174 -18.30 30.55 36.51
N LYS A 175 -17.53 31.64 36.65
CA LYS A 175 -17.44 32.44 37.87
C LYS A 175 -17.73 33.91 37.56
#